data_AF-A0A2M7AZY3-F1
#
_entry.id   AF-A0A2M7AZY3-F1
#
_cell.length_a   1.000
_cell.length_b   1.000
_cell.length_c   1.000
_cell.angle_alpha   90.00
_cell.angle_beta   90.00
_cell.angle_gamma   90.00
#
_symmetry.space_group_name_H-M   'P 1'
#
loop_
_entity.id
_entity.type
_entity.pdbx_description
1 polymer ?
#
loop_
_entity_poly.entity_id
_entity_poly.type
_entity_poly.pdbx_seq_one_letter_code
_entity_poly.pdbx_strand_id
1 'polypeptide(L)' 'MKNKLKRQKLLISYCGIVCSLCPLYRGKYKEKKCFGCKTLDECNIVKCAKKKKIKYCFYCAQFPCRLYRKGFQW' A
#
# COMPACT_ATOMS: atom_id res chain seq x y z
N MET A 1 20.50 -32.33 -2.87
CA MET A 1 19.71 -31.51 -1.90
C MET A 1 18.77 -30.61 -2.68
N LYS A 2 17.44 -30.74 -2.54
CA LYS A 2 16.48 -29.87 -3.23
C LYS A 2 16.45 -28.51 -2.52
N ASN A 3 17.02 -27.48 -3.13
CA ASN A 3 16.94 -26.10 -2.63
C ASN A 3 15.47 -25.66 -2.58
N LYS A 4 14.88 -25.69 -1.38
CA LYS A 4 13.52 -25.22 -1.12
C LYS A 4 13.57 -23.69 -1.14
N LEU A 5 13.31 -23.07 -2.30
CA LEU A 5 13.11 -21.63 -2.41
C LEU A 5 12.06 -21.21 -1.37
N LYS A 6 12.46 -20.52 -0.29
CA LYS A 6 11.53 -19.92 0.66
C LYS A 6 10.70 -18.89 -0.10
N ARG A 7 9.42 -19.19 -0.32
CA ARG A 7 8.48 -18.26 -0.94
C ARG A 7 8.39 -17.02 -0.06
N GLN A 8 9.04 -15.94 -0.46
CA GLN A 8 8.91 -14.65 0.23
C GLN A 8 7.44 -14.24 0.14
N LYS A 9 6.81 -14.00 1.30
CA LYS A 9 5.43 -13.49 1.33
C LYS A 9 5.46 -12.09 0.74
N LEU A 10 4.71 -11.88 -0.35
CA LEU A 10 4.52 -10.55 -0.91
C LEU A 10 3.86 -9.66 0.16
N LEU A 11 4.53 -8.57 0.51
CA LEU A 11 4.00 -7.58 1.42
C LEU A 11 3.00 -6.72 0.64
N ILE A 12 1.72 -7.03 0.77
CA ILE A 12 0.60 -6.29 0.18
C ILE A 12 -0.27 -5.76 1.32
N SER A 13 -0.67 -4.50 1.24
CA SER A 13 -1.57 -3.88 2.24
C SER A 13 -2.74 -3.16 1.55
N TYR A 14 -3.38 -2.20 2.21
CA TYR A 14 -4.59 -1.52 1.75
C TYR A 14 -4.56 -1.12 0.28
N CYS A 15 -3.40 -0.67 -0.21
CA CYS A 15 -3.24 -0.27 -1.59
C CYS A 15 -3.32 -1.42 -2.62
N GLY A 16 -3.22 -2.69 -2.23
CA GLY A 16 -3.22 -3.79 -3.19
C GLY A 16 -2.00 -3.81 -4.14
N ILE A 17 -1.07 -2.85 -4.02
CA ILE A 17 0.25 -2.91 -4.65
C ILE A 17 1.22 -3.60 -3.68
N VAL A 18 2.26 -4.23 -4.21
CA VAL A 18 3.37 -4.71 -3.39
C VAL A 18 4.11 -3.52 -2.77
N CYS A 19 4.47 -3.61 -1.49
CA CYS A 19 5.08 -2.51 -0.74
C CYS A 19 6.36 -1.98 -1.40
N SER A 20 7.15 -2.82 -2.08
CA SER A 20 8.36 -2.43 -2.80
C SER A 20 8.12 -1.42 -3.93
N LEU A 21 6.88 -1.27 -4.40
CA LEU A 21 6.49 -0.25 -5.38
C LEU A 21 5.92 1.03 -4.76
N CYS A 22 5.65 1.06 -3.45
CA CYS A 22 5.12 2.23 -2.77
C CYS A 22 6.17 3.36 -2.72
N PRO A 23 5.84 4.59 -3.19
CA PRO A 23 6.74 5.75 -3.13
C PRO A 23 7.31 6.04 -1.73
N LEU A 24 6.48 5.97 -0.68
CA LEU A 24 6.94 6.19 0.69
C LEU A 24 7.88 5.07 1.16
N TYR A 25 7.56 3.81 0.86
CA TYR A 25 8.42 2.68 1.22
C TYR A 25 9.79 2.79 0.54
N ARG A 26 9.83 3.29 -0.70
CA ARG A 26 11.04 3.54 -1.46
C ARG A 26 11.80 4.81 -1.04
N GLY A 27 11.36 5.51 0.01
CA GLY A 27 12.04 6.69 0.53
C GLY A 27 11.96 7.92 -0.39
N LYS A 28 10.95 8.02 -1.27
CA LYS A 28 10.78 9.22 -2.12
C LYS A 28 10.51 10.50 -1.30
N TYR A 29 10.01 10.37 -0.09
CA TYR A 29 9.70 11.48 0.80
C TYR A 29 10.68 11.47 1.97
N LYS A 30 11.72 12.33 1.90
CA LYS A 30 12.85 12.33 2.85
C LYS A 30 12.42 12.49 4.32
N GLU A 31 11.36 13.27 4.54
CA GLU A 31 10.84 13.57 5.89
C GLU A 31 9.93 12.46 6.45
N LYS A 32 9.55 11.45 5.64
CA LYS A 32 8.58 10.44 6.05
C LYS A 32 9.14 9.03 5.87
N LYS A 33 8.98 8.21 6.91
CA LYS A 33 9.41 6.80 6.90
C LYS A 33 8.20 5.88 6.86
N CYS A 34 8.30 4.79 6.09
CA CYS A 34 7.26 3.76 6.06
C CYS A 34 7.52 2.71 7.13
N PHE A 35 6.71 2.69 8.19
CA PHE A 35 6.71 1.63 9.21
C PHE A 35 5.66 0.52 8.93
N GLY A 36 5.03 0.57 7.75
CA GLY A 36 3.93 -0.32 7.36
C GLY A 36 2.58 0.39 7.37
N CYS A 37 1.68 0.00 6.47
CA CYS A 37 0.44 0.75 6.24
C CYS A 37 -0.55 0.72 7.42
N LYS A 38 -0.40 -0.20 8.39
CA LYS A 38 -1.28 -0.25 9.57
C LYS A 38 -1.07 0.94 10.51
N THR A 39 0.17 1.42 10.63
CA THR A 39 0.56 2.55 11.47
C THR A 39 0.59 3.87 10.71
N LEU A 40 0.26 3.85 9.41
CA LEU A 40 0.38 5.01 8.53
C LEU A 40 -0.96 5.72 8.34
N ASP A 41 -1.31 6.55 9.32
CA ASP A 41 -2.60 7.26 9.30
C ASP A 41 -2.65 8.45 8.35
N GLU A 42 -1.51 8.98 7.90
CA GLU A 42 -1.45 10.12 6.97
C GLU A 42 -1.76 9.75 5.52
N CYS A 43 -1.56 8.49 5.14
CA CYS A 43 -1.75 8.02 3.77
C CYS A 43 -3.23 8.08 3.35
N ASN A 44 -3.55 8.85 2.31
CA ASN A 44 -4.93 9.01 1.83
C ASN A 44 -5.57 7.69 1.38
N ILE A 45 -4.79 6.73 0.87
CA ILE A 45 -5.27 5.38 0.55
C ILE A 45 -5.67 4.62 1.83
N VAL A 46 -4.84 4.68 2.87
CA VAL A 46 -5.13 4.01 4.16
C VAL A 46 -6.37 4.61 4.80
N LYS A 47 -6.46 5.95 4.88
CA LYS A 47 -7.65 6.66 5.37
C LYS A 47 -8.91 6.23 4.62
N CYS A 48 -8.86 6.20 3.29
CA CYS A 48 -10.00 5.81 2.46
C CYS A 48 -10.42 4.36 2.69
N ALA A 49 -9.47 3.42 2.72
CA ALA A 49 -9.75 2.01 2.93
C ALA A 49 -10.32 1.72 4.33
N LYS A 50 -9.76 2.36 5.37
CA LYS A 50 -10.29 2.31 6.75
C LYS A 50 -11.74 2.83 6.80
N LYS A 51 -12.01 4.01 6.21
CA LYS A 51 -13.37 4.60 6.16
C LYS A 51 -14.37 3.70 5.44
N LYS A 52 -13.97 3.07 4.33
CA LYS A 52 -14.80 2.14 3.56
C LYS A 52 -14.85 0.73 4.14
N LYS A 53 -14.12 0.45 5.23
CA LYS A 53 -13.99 -0.88 5.85
C LYS A 53 -13.59 -1.99 4.86
N ILE A 54 -12.73 -1.67 3.89
CA ILE A 54 -12.23 -2.63 2.89
C ILE A 54 -10.78 -3.03 3.20
N LYS A 55 -10.48 -4.31 2.97
CA LYS A 55 -9.13 -4.86 3.20
C LYS A 55 -8.12 -4.40 2.15
N TYR A 56 -8.54 -4.34 0.89
CA TYR A 56 -7.70 -3.96 -0.25
C TYR A 56 -8.47 -3.03 -1.19
N CYS A 57 -7.76 -2.11 -1.83
CA CYS A 57 -8.35 -1.17 -2.78
C CYS A 57 -9.00 -1.88 -3.97
N PHE A 58 -8.49 -3.04 -4.42
CA PHE A 58 -9.11 -3.82 -5.49
C PHE A 58 -10.43 -4.50 -5.09
N TYR A 59 -10.83 -4.46 -3.81
CA TYR A 59 -12.19 -4.81 -3.38
C TYR A 59 -13.16 -3.62 -3.47
N CYS A 60 -12.69 -2.42 -3.79
CA CYS A 60 -13.56 -1.27 -3.99
C CYS A 60 -14.18 -1.31 -5.39
N ALA A 61 -15.51 -1.18 -5.49
CA ALA A 61 -16.21 -1.09 -6.78
C ALA A 61 -15.74 0.07 -7.67
N GLN A 62 -15.12 1.10 -7.10
CA GLN A 62 -14.58 2.25 -7.83
C GLN A 62 -13.11 2.06 -8.25
N PHE A 63 -12.50 0.89 -7.98
CA PHE A 63 -11.11 0.65 -8.31
C PHE A 63 -10.90 0.43 -9.82
N PRO A 64 -9.86 1.03 -10.43
CA PRO A 64 -8.93 2.00 -9.85
C PRO A 64 -9.61 3.37 -9.72
N CYS A 65 -9.60 3.96 -8.52
CA CYS A 65 -10.25 5.26 -8.26
C CYS A 65 -9.27 6.43 -8.48
N ARG A 66 -9.70 7.67 -8.20
CA ARG A 66 -8.86 8.88 -8.36
C ARG A 66 -7.53 8.80 -7.61
N LEU A 67 -7.50 8.23 -6.40
CA LEU A 67 -6.27 8.06 -5.62
C LEU A 67 -5.23 7.16 -6.34
N TYR A 68 -5.69 6.23 -7.19
CA TYR A 68 -4.83 5.38 -8.01
C TYR A 68 -4.43 6.07 -9.31
N ARG A 69 -5.40 6.66 -10.01
CA ARG A 69 -5.17 7.24 -11.33
C ARG A 69 -4.32 8.51 -11.29
N LYS A 70 -4.53 9.35 -10.27
CA LYS A 70 -3.88 10.66 -10.13
C LYS A 70 -2.87 10.74 -8.99
N GLY A 71 -2.88 9.78 -8.06
CA GLY A 71 -2.10 9.88 -6.82
C GLY A 71 -2.62 10.96 -5.87
N PHE A 72 -1.77 11.32 -4.91
CA PHE A 72 -1.99 12.39 -3.95
C PHE A 72 -0.62 12.89 -3.44
N GLN A 73 -0.58 14.13 -2.94
CA GLN A 73 0.59 14.69 -2.26
C GLN A 73 0.71 14.11 -0.85
N TRP A 74 1.92 13.79 -0.43
CA TRP A 74 2.23 13.12 0.84
C TRP A 74 2.44 14.07 2.00
#